data_AF-A0A397A4X9-F1
#
_entry.id   AF-A0A397A4X9-F1
#
_cell.length_a   1.000
_cell.length_b   1.000
_cell.length_c   1.000
_cell.angle_alpha   90.00
_cell.angle_beta   90.00
_cell.angle_gamma   90.00
#
_symmetry.space_group_name_H-M   'P 1'
#
loop_
_entity.id
_entity.type
_entity.pdbx_description
1 polymer ?
#
loop_
_entity_poly.entity_id
_entity_poly.type
_entity_poly.pdbx_seq_one_letter_code
_entity_poly.pdbx_strand_id
1 'polypeptide(L)' 'VSESNIFQYHGSLTTEPFTEGVEWNVLQKVQTLSKAQLKQWSNVIHHPDPREIQALNGRVVTLLTKAQSVC' A
#
# COMPACT_ATOMS: atom_id res chain seq x y z
N VAL A 1 3.96 8.16 11.64
CA VAL A 1 3.73 6.79 11.11
C VAL A 1 3.21 5.83 12.19
N SER A 2 3.20 6.20 13.48
CA SER A 2 3.20 5.21 14.57
C SER A 2 1.89 4.50 14.91
N GLU A 3 0.68 4.92 14.49
CA GLU A 3 -0.58 4.31 14.97
C GLU A 3 -1.52 3.88 13.82
N SER A 4 -1.17 2.81 13.10
CA SER A 4 -2.06 2.17 12.12
C SER A 4 -1.87 0.66 12.16
N ASN A 5 -2.98 -0.08 12.07
CA ASN A 5 -2.92 -1.49 11.71
C ASN A 5 -2.40 -1.64 10.27
N ILE A 6 -1.92 -2.84 9.95
CA ILE A 6 -1.28 -3.15 8.67
C ILE A 6 -1.97 -4.37 8.05
N PHE A 7 -2.39 -4.26 6.80
CA PHE A 7 -2.71 -5.42 5.98
C PHE A 7 -1.41 -5.96 5.38
N GLN A 8 -1.03 -7.17 5.77
CA GLN A 8 0.18 -7.84 5.33
C GLN A 8 -0.15 -9.00 4.38
N TYR A 9 0.53 -9.10 3.25
CA TYR A 9 0.39 -10.21 2.31
C TYR A 9 1.60 -10.36 1.37
N HIS A 10 1.85 -11.57 0.88
CA HIS A 10 2.86 -11.80 -0.15
C HIS A 10 2.32 -11.50 -1.56
N GLY A 11 3.07 -10.80 -2.38
CA GLY A 11 2.65 -10.46 -3.74
C GLY A 11 3.85 -10.24 -4.65
N SER A 12 3.66 -9.32 -5.59
CA SER A 12 4.66 -8.95 -6.57
C SER A 12 4.83 -7.44 -6.68
N LEU A 13 5.82 -7.03 -7.46
CA LEU A 13 5.94 -5.65 -7.93
C LEU A 13 4.72 -5.28 -8.80
N THR A 14 4.25 -4.03 -8.68
CA THR A 14 3.16 -3.49 -9.50
C THR A 14 3.63 -2.95 -10.85
N THR A 15 4.93 -2.99 -11.11
CA THR A 15 5.58 -2.62 -12.38
C THR A 15 6.40 -3.80 -12.90
N GLU A 16 6.68 -3.82 -14.20
CA GLU A 16 7.57 -4.82 -14.80
C GLU A 16 8.90 -4.93 -14.03
N PRO A 17 9.45 -6.15 -13.88
CA PRO A 17 9.01 -7.42 -14.45
C PRO A 17 7.97 -8.18 -13.60
N PHE A 18 7.24 -7.50 -12.71
CA PHE A 18 6.20 -8.08 -11.84
C PHE A 18 6.69 -9.25 -10.97
N THR A 19 7.96 -9.21 -10.56
CA THR A 19 8.58 -10.26 -9.72
C THR A 19 7.80 -10.49 -8.44
N GLU A 20 7.53 -11.76 -8.14
CA GLU A 20 6.90 -12.22 -6.89
C GLU A 20 7.89 -12.27 -5.71
N GLY A 21 7.38 -12.64 -4.53
CA GLY A 21 8.18 -12.70 -3.29
C GLY A 21 8.25 -11.37 -2.53
N VAL A 22 7.47 -10.37 -2.93
CA VAL A 22 7.35 -9.09 -2.23
C VAL A 22 6.43 -9.26 -1.02
N GLU A 23 6.83 -8.78 0.15
CA GLU A 23 5.93 -8.65 1.29
C GLU A 23 5.30 -7.25 1.30
N TRP A 24 4.00 -7.18 1.03
CA TRP A 24 3.25 -5.94 1.07
C TRP A 24 2.79 -5.64 2.50
N ASN A 25 3.04 -4.42 2.95
CA ASN A 25 2.59 -3.88 4.23
C ASN A 25 1.77 -2.61 3.97
N VAL A 26 0.44 -2.74 3.90
CA VAL A 26 -0.46 -1.63 3.57
C VAL A 26 -1.08 -1.06 4.84
N LEU A 27 -0.81 0.22 5.12
CA LEU A 27 -1.37 0.89 6.29
C LEU A 27 -2.89 1.06 6.16
N GLN A 28 -3.65 0.62 7.17
CA GLN A 28 -5.10 0.80 7.22
C GLN A 28 -5.49 2.29 7.34
N LYS A 29 -4.72 3.09 8.09
CA LYS A 29 -5.00 4.51 8.29
C LYS A 29 -4.53 5.32 7.08
N VAL A 30 -5.50 5.81 6.33
CA VAL A 30 -5.29 6.72 5.19
C VAL A 30 -4.64 8.02 5.68
N GLN A 31 -3.59 8.43 4.99
CA GLN A 31 -2.91 9.70 5.26
C GLN A 31 -3.46 10.80 4.35
N THR A 32 -3.40 12.04 4.82
CA THR A 32 -3.86 13.19 4.05
C THR A 32 -2.74 13.77 3.20
N LEU A 33 -3.11 14.28 2.02
CA LEU A 33 -2.25 15.04 1.13
C LEU A 33 -2.94 16.38 0.83
N SER A 34 -2.23 17.49 0.93
CA SER A 34 -2.81 18.80 0.60
C SER A 34 -3.06 18.92 -0.92
N LYS A 35 -4.01 19.78 -1.30
CA LYS A 35 -4.28 20.07 -2.72
C LYS A 35 -3.06 20.61 -3.46
N ALA A 36 -2.24 21.42 -2.78
CA ALA A 36 -1.02 21.97 -3.36
C ALA A 36 0.02 20.87 -3.65
N GLN A 37 0.23 19.95 -2.71
CA GLN A 37 1.12 18.80 -2.92
C GLN A 37 0.59 17.88 -4.02
N LEU A 38 -0.72 17.59 -4.04
CA LEU A 38 -1.32 16.78 -5.09
C LEU A 38 -1.07 17.39 -6.48
N LYS A 39 -1.25 18.71 -6.64
CA LYS A 39 -0.97 19.41 -7.89
C LYS A 39 0.50 19.28 -8.31
N GLN A 40 1.44 19.39 -7.37
CA GLN A 40 2.87 19.20 -7.65
C GLN A 40 3.16 17.79 -8.17
N TRP A 41 2.58 16.77 -7.54
CA TRP A 41 2.73 15.37 -7.97
C TRP A 41 2.11 15.11 -9.34
N SER A 42 0.91 15.63 -9.61
CA SER A 42 0.26 15.50 -10.93
C SER A 42 1.04 16.16 -12.07
N ASN A 43 1.89 17.15 -11.77
CA ASN A 43 2.74 17.78 -12.78
C ASN A 43 3.98 16.96 -13.14
N VAL A 44 4.42 16.03 -12.29
CA VAL A 44 5.61 15.20 -12.52
C VAL A 44 5.26 13.76 -12.88
N ILE A 45 4.12 13.25 -12.41
CA ILE A 45 3.59 11.94 -12.79
C ILE A 45 2.65 12.14 -13.98
N HIS A 46 3.21 12.12 -15.18
CA HIS A 46 2.49 12.43 -16.42
C HIS A 46 1.50 11.34 -16.83
N HIS A 47 1.69 10.11 -16.36
CA HIS A 47 0.80 8.98 -16.63
C HIS A 47 0.38 8.37 -15.29
N PRO A 48 -0.91 8.46 -14.90
CA PRO A 48 -1.41 7.65 -13.81
C PRO A 48 -1.30 6.20 -14.26
N ASP A 49 -0.33 5.47 -13.71
CA ASP A 49 -0.11 4.06 -14.02
C ASP A 49 -0.39 3.15 -12.80
N PRO A 50 -1.55 3.26 -12.12
CA PRO A 50 -1.95 2.22 -11.18
C PRO A 50 -2.29 0.97 -11.99
N ARG A 51 -1.46 -0.06 -11.88
CA ARG A 51 -1.77 -1.40 -12.37
C ARG A 51 -3.15 -1.83 -11.86
N GLU A 52 -3.93 -2.48 -12.73
CA GLU A 52 -5.26 -3.01 -12.37
C GLU A 52 -5.19 -3.98 -11.17
N ILE A 53 -6.29 -4.08 -10.42
CA ILE A 53 -6.41 -5.02 -9.30
C ILE A 53 -6.29 -6.46 -9.84
N GLN A 54 -5.45 -7.26 -9.18
CA GLN A 54 -5.22 -8.65 -9.56
C GLN A 54 -6.06 -9.60 -8.69
N ALA A 55 -6.43 -10.75 -9.24
CA ALA A 55 -7.18 -11.77 -8.52
C ALA A 55 -6.45 -12.25 -7.26
N LEU A 56 -7.20 -12.69 -6.25
CA LEU A 56 -6.63 -13.10 -4.96
C LEU A 56 -5.91 -14.46 -5.04
N ASN A 57 -6.34 -15.37 -5.91
CA ASN A 57 -5.74 -16.69 -6.13
C ASN A 57 -5.44 -17.49 -4.84
N GLY A 58 -6.33 -17.39 -3.84
CA GLY A 58 -6.16 -18.08 -2.55
C GLY A 58 -5.14 -17.45 -1.59
N ARG A 59 -4.54 -16.31 -1.95
CA ARG A 59 -3.64 -15.56 -1.08
C ARG A 59 -4.31 -15.13 0.22
N VAL A 60 -3.63 -15.38 1.33
CA VAL A 60 -4.04 -14.91 2.66
C VAL A 60 -3.59 -13.47 2.87
N VAL A 61 -4.49 -12.63 3.36
CA VAL A 61 -4.20 -11.26 3.80
C VAL A 61 -4.42 -11.19 5.30
N THR A 62 -3.36 -10.88 6.05
CA THR A 62 -3.39 -10.83 7.51
C THR A 62 -3.52 -9.39 7.97
N LEU A 63 -4.45 -9.12 8.90
CA LEU A 63 -4.50 -7.83 9.59
C LEU A 63 -3.61 -7.89 10.83
N LEU A 64 -2.47 -7.22 10.78
CA LEU A 64 -1.62 -7.00 11.95
C LEU A 64 -2.19 -5.82 12.74
N THR A 65 -2.78 -6.11 13.88
CA THR A 65 -3.22 -5.09 14.83
C THR A 65 -2.03 -4.64 15.64
N LYS A 66 -1.88 -3.32 15.79
CA LYS A 66 -0.88 -2.82 16.73
C LYS A 66 -1.42 -3.06 18.14
N ALA A 67 -0.73 -3.85 18.96
CA ALA A 67 -1.06 -3.97 20.37
C ALA A 67 -0.87 -2.61 21.04
N GLN A 68 -1.89 -2.12 21.73
CA GLN A 68 -1.75 -0.97 22.61
C GLN A 68 -0.63 -1.31 23.61
N SER A 69 0.40 -0.46 23.71
CA SER A 69 1.32 -0.54 24.85
C SER A 69 0.48 -0.36 26.11
N VAL A 70 0.21 -1.47 26.79
CA VAL A 70 -0.40 -1.47 28.11
C VAL A 70 0.74 -1.26 29.10
N CYS A 71 0.83 -0.06 29.66
CA CYS A 71 1.26 0.24 31.03
C CYS A 71 0.53 1.50 31.47
#